data_AF-X1FT30-F1
#
_entry.id   AF-X1FT30-F1
#
_cell.length_a   1.000
_cell.length_b   1.000
_cell.length_c   1.000
_cell.angle_alpha   90.00
_cell.angle_beta   90.00
_cell.angle_gamma   90.00
#
_symmetry.space_group_name_H-M   'P 1'
#
loop_
_entity.id
_entity.type
_entity.pdbx_description
1 polymer ?
#
loop_
_entity_poly.entity_id
_entity_poly.type
_entity_poly.pdbx_seq_one_letter_code
_entity_poly.pdbx_strand_id
1 'polypeptide(L)' 'MIESGGGLGPYGAKGIGEPSFNNIVPAILNAIYDAIGVRIRRLPATAEKIIEGLKKDYFKK' A
#
# COMPACT_ATOMS: atom_id res chain seq x y z
N MET A 1 -8.87 -12.72 13.28
CA MET A 1 -9.34 -13.50 12.13
C MET A 1 -10.81 -13.16 11.93
N ILE A 2 -11.23 -12.80 10.73
CA ILE A 2 -12.63 -12.41 10.45
C ILE A 2 -13.27 -13.49 9.61
N GLU A 3 -14.47 -13.94 9.99
CA GLU A 3 -15.25 -14.93 9.24
C GLU A 3 -16.47 -14.26 8.63
N SER A 4 -16.67 -14.47 7.33
CA SER A 4 -17.81 -13.92 6.60
C SER A 4 -18.83 -14.98 6.19
N GLY A 5 -18.58 -16.26 6.48
CA GLY A 5 -19.46 -17.40 6.18
C GLY A 5 -19.65 -17.76 4.69
N GLY A 6 -19.45 -16.83 3.77
CA GLY A 6 -19.75 -17.01 2.34
C GLY A 6 -18.59 -17.52 1.47
N GLY A 7 -17.73 -18.42 1.96
CA GLY A 7 -16.67 -19.02 1.14
C GLY A 7 -17.15 -20.21 0.33
N LEU A 8 -16.63 -20.38 -0.89
CA LEU A 8 -16.97 -21.51 -1.75
C LEU A 8 -16.26 -22.82 -1.33
N GLY A 9 -15.26 -22.74 -0.45
CA GLY A 9 -14.59 -23.92 0.08
C GLY A 9 -15.40 -24.62 1.19
N PRO A 10 -15.02 -25.86 1.56
CA PRO A 10 -15.64 -26.58 2.67
C PRO A 10 -15.66 -25.72 3.94
N TYR A 11 -16.76 -25.81 4.69
CA TYR A 11 -16.98 -25.04 5.92
C TYR A 11 -16.94 -23.51 5.73
N GLY A 12 -17.16 -23.00 4.50
CA GLY A 12 -17.13 -21.57 4.21
C GLY A 12 -15.71 -21.00 4.02
N ALA A 13 -14.72 -21.86 3.76
CA ALA A 13 -13.32 -21.46 3.63
C ALA A 13 -13.04 -20.57 2.41
N LYS A 14 -12.04 -19.69 2.55
CA LYS A 14 -11.50 -18.79 1.50
C LYS A 14 -9.97 -18.78 1.58
N GLY A 15 -9.31 -18.61 0.43
CA GLY A 15 -7.85 -18.47 0.38
C GLY A 15 -7.37 -17.16 1.02
N ILE A 16 -6.25 -17.22 1.76
CA ILE A 16 -5.68 -16.06 2.46
C ILE A 16 -4.23 -15.72 2.04
N GLY A 17 -3.54 -16.62 1.35
CA GLY A 17 -2.16 -16.42 0.93
C GLY A 17 -1.93 -15.13 0.14
N GLU A 18 -2.53 -15.01 -1.05
CA GLU A 18 -2.36 -13.82 -1.89
C GLU A 18 -3.00 -12.54 -1.32
N PRO A 19 -4.24 -12.55 -0.77
CA PRO A 19 -4.86 -11.33 -0.23
C PRO A 19 -4.11 -10.71 0.95
N SER A 20 -3.39 -11.51 1.74
CA SER A 20 -2.60 -11.03 2.87
C SER A 20 -1.30 -10.31 2.50
N PHE A 21 -0.82 -10.51 1.27
CA PHE A 21 0.39 -9.87 0.76
C PHE A 21 0.07 -8.63 -0.08
N ASN A 22 -0.98 -8.68 -0.89
CA ASN A 22 -1.32 -7.64 -1.86
C ASN A 22 -1.62 -6.27 -1.23
N ASN A 23 -2.04 -6.23 0.03
CA ASN A 23 -2.36 -5.00 0.76
C ASN A 23 -1.12 -4.26 1.33
N ILE A 24 0.04 -4.92 1.44
CA ILE A 24 1.22 -4.36 2.11
C ILE A 24 1.76 -3.15 1.35
N VAL A 25 1.96 -3.29 0.03
CA VAL A 25 2.50 -2.23 -0.83
C VAL A 25 1.64 -0.96 -0.80
N PRO A 26 0.32 -1.00 -1.11
CA PRO A 26 -0.50 0.21 -1.07
C PRO A 26 -0.62 0.82 0.33
N ALA A 27 -0.58 0.01 1.41
CA ALA A 27 -0.59 0.53 2.78
C ALA A 27 0.63 1.41 3.06
N ILE A 28 1.84 0.94 2.71
CA ILE A 28 3.07 1.72 2.88
C ILE A 28 3.04 2.99 2.01
N LEU A 29 2.61 2.89 0.75
CA LEU A 29 2.57 4.06 -0.14
C LEU A 29 1.56 5.12 0.33
N ASN A 30 0.43 4.70 0.90
CA ASN A 30 -0.54 5.62 1.47
C ASN A 30 -0.01 6.27 2.75
N ALA A 31 0.71 5.53 3.60
CA ALA A 31 1.35 6.08 4.79
C ALA A 31 2.42 7.14 4.46
N ILE A 32 3.21 6.94 3.39
CA ILE A 32 4.15 7.96 2.91
C ILE A 32 3.41 9.23 2.48
N TYR A 33 2.32 9.08 1.72
CA TYR A 33 1.53 10.22 1.28
C TYR A 33 0.89 10.97 2.46
N ASP A 34 0.35 10.25 3.44
CA ASP A 34 -0.23 10.84 4.66
C ASP A 34 0.82 11.61 5.47
N ALA A 35 2.02 11.05 5.64
CA ALA A 35 3.07 11.65 6.46
C ALA A 35 3.69 12.92 5.85
N ILE A 36 3.89 12.95 4.52
CA ILE A 36 4.70 14.01 3.87
C ILE A 36 4.11 14.58 2.58
N GLY A 37 2.89 14.20 2.20
CA GLY A 37 2.22 14.67 0.97
C GLY A 37 2.79 14.14 -0.35
N VAL A 38 3.84 13.31 -0.31
CA VAL A 38 4.51 12.79 -1.51
C VAL A 38 3.83 11.52 -2.01
N ARG A 39 3.34 11.53 -3.26
CA ARG A 39 2.74 10.36 -3.89
C ARG A 39 3.75 9.58 -4.75
N ILE A 40 4.13 8.40 -4.29
CA ILE A 40 4.95 7.46 -5.07
C ILE A 40 4.05 6.63 -6.01
N ARG A 41 4.32 6.68 -7.31
CA ARG A 41 3.57 5.93 -8.35
C ARG A 41 4.42 4.87 -9.07
N ARG A 42 5.71 4.78 -8.74
CA ARG A 42 6.65 3.84 -9.36
C ARG A 42 7.48 3.17 -8.27
N LEU A 43 7.26 1.87 -8.10
CA LEU A 43 7.99 1.04 -7.15
C LEU A 43 9.43 0.76 -7.63
N PRO A 44 10.34 0.36 -6.72
CA PRO A 44 10.20 0.42 -5.26
C PRO A 44 10.18 1.86 -4.74
N ALA A 45 9.62 2.09 -3.55
CA ALA A 45 9.60 3.40 -2.89
C ALA A 45 10.95 3.69 -2.19
N THR A 46 11.99 3.92 -2.97
CA THR A 46 13.34 4.18 -2.44
C THR A 46 13.46 5.58 -1.84
N ALA A 47 14.46 5.79 -0.98
CA ALA A 47 14.74 7.08 -0.35
C ALA A 47 14.97 8.19 -1.40
N GLU A 48 15.65 7.88 -2.51
CA GLU A 48 15.91 8.83 -3.60
C GLU A 48 14.62 9.35 -4.22
N LYS A 49 13.64 8.47 -4.46
CA LYS A 49 12.34 8.87 -5.01
C LYS A 49 11.52 9.70 -4.02
N ILE A 50 11.64 9.40 -2.73
CA ILE A 50 10.99 10.19 -1.67
C ILE A 50 11.60 11.60 -1.61
N ILE A 51 12.93 11.70 -1.60
CA ILE A 51 13.66 12.99 -1.61
C ILE A 51 13.35 13.79 -2.88
N GLU A 52 13.30 13.15 -4.05
CA GLU A 52 12.92 13.81 -5.29
C GLU A 52 11.49 14.37 -5.22
N GLY A 53 10.55 13.59 -4.66
CA GLY A 53 9.18 14.02 -4.43
C GLY A 53 9.07 15.24 -3.51
N LEU A 54 9.81 15.23 -2.39
CA LEU A 54 9.88 16.36 -1.45
C LEU A 54 10.44 17.63 -2.12
N LYS A 55 11.51 17.50 -2.90
CA LYS A 55 12.09 18.62 -3.65
C LYS A 55 11.08 19.21 -4.63
N LYS A 56 10.40 18.36 -5.42
CA LYS A 56 9.39 18.79 -6.38
C LYS A 56 8.23 19.55 -5.72
N ASP A 57 7.81 19.12 -4.53
CA ASP A 57 6.75 19.80 -3.78
C ASP A 57 7.23 21.13 -3.18
N TYR A 58 8.45 21.18 -2.64
CA TYR A 58 9.06 22.41 -2.11
C TYR A 58 9.18 23.50 -3.18
N PHE A 59 9.61 23.17 -4.39
CA PHE A 59 9.74 24.12 -5.50
C PHE A 59 8.43 24.42 -6.23
N LYS A 60 7.33 23.74 -5.88
CA LYS A 60 5.99 24.02 -6.41
C LYS A 60 5.24 25.08 -5.60
N LYS A 61 5.61 25.28 -4.33
CA LYS A 61 5.15 26.40 -3.51
C LYS A 61 5.89 27.66 -3.89
#